data_AF-A0A835QBL2-F1
#
_entry.id   AF-A0A835QBL2-F1
#
_cell.length_a   1.000
_cell.length_b   1.000
_cell.length_c   1.000
_cell.angle_alpha   90.00
_cell.angle_beta   90.00
_cell.angle_gamma   90.00
#
_symmetry.space_group_name_H-M   'P 1'
#
loop_
_entity.id
_entity.type
_entity.pdbx_description
1 polymer ?
#
loop_
_entity_poly.entity_id
_entity_poly.type
_entity_poly.pdbx_seq_one_letter_code
_entity_poly.pdbx_strand_id
1 'polypeptide(L)'
;MGVGRLPSNFEGGCNHSGQKASMQLSYSLQDLPTYNKLISGEFNPETDRSTSVKPFRILQREGAASSFSKEKSLASTTSVSKQCLRASICLSSFILLGLFIYGCSIYYRRSCQNGTTKYYVILDCGSTGTRVNVYQSSLVQPKDDRSLPFLLKSLPEEFQQKSSVKSGRAYQRMETEPGLHKLVRNGTGLAFAIKPLLKWAEKQIPNHAYKSTSLFLYATAGVRRLPDSDSEWLLETAWSILKNSSFVCHKEWVKIISGMEEAYYGWLALNYHRGVMGSLSTKGTFGSLDLGGS
;
A
#
# COMPACT_ATOMS: atom_id res chain seq x y z
N MET A 1 47.52 6.12 68.86
CA MET A 1 46.84 5.44 69.99
C MET A 1 45.36 5.78 69.91
N GLY A 2 44.43 4.84 70.20
CA GLY A 2 42.98 5.02 69.98
C GLY A 2 42.62 4.99 68.49
N VAL A 3 41.93 4.01 67.88
CA VAL A 3 41.02 2.92 68.32
C VAL A 3 39.59 3.37 68.64
N GLY A 4 38.68 3.06 67.72
CA GLY A 4 37.21 3.03 67.85
C GLY A 4 36.66 2.08 66.76
N ARG A 5 35.60 1.31 67.04
CA ARG A 5 35.13 0.21 66.16
C ARG A 5 33.73 0.44 65.57
N LEU A 6 33.55 -0.12 64.37
CA LEU A 6 32.38 -0.78 63.76
C LEU A 6 31.33 -1.36 64.76
N PRO A 7 30.03 -1.58 64.38
CA PRO A 7 29.72 -2.39 63.18
C PRO A 7 28.38 -2.23 62.39
N SER A 8 28.39 -2.83 61.18
CA SER A 8 27.35 -3.60 60.46
C SER A 8 25.85 -3.22 60.46
N ASN A 9 25.28 -2.99 59.28
CA ASN A 9 24.53 -3.98 58.46
C ASN A 9 24.31 -3.40 57.04
N PHE A 10 24.45 -4.07 55.89
CA PHE A 10 23.94 -5.36 55.37
C PHE A 10 22.45 -5.37 55.00
N GLU A 11 22.15 -5.05 53.72
CA GLU A 11 21.35 -5.81 52.73
C GLU A 11 20.95 -4.90 51.54
N GLY A 12 20.76 -5.44 50.32
CA GLY A 12 20.52 -4.57 49.15
C GLY A 12 20.51 -5.17 47.72
N GLY A 13 20.23 -6.46 47.56
CA GLY A 13 19.83 -7.14 46.30
C GLY A 13 20.33 -6.62 44.93
N CYS A 14 21.29 -7.32 44.32
CA CYS A 14 21.60 -7.17 42.90
C CYS A 14 20.42 -7.66 42.05
N ASN A 15 19.87 -6.82 41.15
CA ASN A 15 18.72 -7.18 40.32
C ASN A 15 18.90 -6.75 38.85
N HIS A 16 19.21 -7.70 37.96
CA HIS A 16 19.25 -7.49 36.51
C HIS A 16 17.83 -7.46 35.91
N SER A 17 17.16 -6.31 35.97
CA SER A 17 15.87 -6.10 35.29
C SER A 17 16.07 -5.76 33.81
N GLY A 18 16.21 -6.81 32.98
CA GLY A 18 16.25 -6.64 31.52
C GLY A 18 14.95 -6.01 30.99
N GLN A 19 15.01 -4.77 30.49
CA GLN A 19 13.86 -4.01 30.02
C GLN A 19 13.24 -4.59 28.73
N LYS A 20 12.40 -5.62 28.88
CA LYS A 20 11.43 -6.01 27.84
C LYS A 20 10.31 -4.97 27.80
N ALA A 21 10.23 -4.20 26.71
CA ALA A 21 9.10 -3.32 26.44
C ALA A 21 7.82 -4.15 26.25
N SER A 22 6.91 -4.11 27.23
CA SER A 22 5.66 -4.87 27.24
C SER A 22 4.48 -4.01 26.79
N MET A 23 3.70 -4.52 25.84
CA MET A 23 2.45 -3.93 25.37
C MET A 23 1.25 -4.69 25.94
N GLN A 24 0.23 -3.96 26.39
CA GLN A 24 -1.07 -4.49 26.81
C GLN A 24 -2.18 -3.50 26.39
N LEU A 25 -3.42 -4.01 26.32
CA LEU A 25 -4.61 -3.34 25.79
C LEU A 25 -5.82 -3.63 26.69
N SER A 26 -6.70 -2.63 26.87
CA SER A 26 -7.97 -2.76 27.59
C SER A 26 -9.00 -1.73 27.07
N TYR A 27 -10.29 -1.97 27.32
CA TYR A 27 -11.44 -1.24 26.77
C TYR A 27 -12.55 -1.10 27.83
N SER A 28 -13.28 0.03 27.84
CA SER A 28 -14.69 0.21 28.30
C SER A 28 -15.05 1.72 28.33
N LEU A 29 -16.31 2.21 28.30
CA LEU A 29 -17.47 1.97 27.41
C LEU A 29 -18.55 3.03 27.75
N GLN A 30 -18.95 3.88 26.77
CA GLN A 30 -20.23 4.61 26.66
C GLN A 30 -20.21 5.39 25.31
N ASP A 31 -21.18 5.40 24.37
CA ASP A 31 -22.66 5.37 24.36
C ASP A 31 -23.31 6.77 24.52
N LEU A 32 -24.35 7.23 23.79
CA LEU A 32 -25.30 6.62 22.80
C LEU A 32 -25.70 7.67 21.68
N PRO A 33 -26.60 7.38 20.69
CA PRO A 33 -26.61 8.00 19.35
C PRO A 33 -27.99 8.58 18.90
N THR A 34 -28.48 8.21 17.68
CA THR A 34 -29.83 8.43 17.05
C THR A 34 -29.85 9.64 16.09
N TYR A 35 -30.49 9.66 14.90
CA TYR A 35 -31.51 8.82 14.21
C TYR A 35 -31.08 8.60 12.72
N ASN A 36 -31.73 7.90 11.76
CA ASN A 36 -33.13 7.56 11.53
C ASN A 36 -33.28 6.39 10.51
N LYS A 37 -34.29 5.52 10.62
CA LYS A 37 -34.77 4.63 9.54
C LYS A 37 -36.19 4.10 9.81
N LEU A 38 -37.09 4.26 8.82
CA LEU A 38 -38.20 3.40 8.35
C LEU A 38 -39.09 4.28 7.42
N ILE A 39 -39.86 3.78 6.46
CA ILE A 39 -40.92 2.76 6.51
C ILE A 39 -40.86 1.81 5.30
N SER A 40 -41.45 0.62 5.46
CA SER A 40 -41.68 -0.41 4.43
C SER A 40 -43.08 -0.32 3.81
N GLY A 41 -43.25 -0.70 2.55
CA GLY A 41 -44.55 -0.89 1.90
C GLY A 41 -44.52 -2.05 0.90
N GLU A 42 -45.52 -2.93 0.97
CA GLU A 42 -45.71 -4.08 0.08
C GLU A 42 -46.60 -3.69 -1.12
N PHE A 43 -46.41 -4.35 -2.27
CA PHE A 43 -47.54 -4.69 -3.16
C PHE A 43 -47.16 -5.78 -4.19
N ASN A 44 -48.02 -6.79 -4.35
CA ASN A 44 -48.03 -7.69 -5.52
C ASN A 44 -49.00 -7.12 -6.57
N PRO A 45 -48.96 -7.59 -7.83
CA PRO A 45 -49.99 -8.59 -8.18
C PRO A 45 -49.50 -9.70 -9.15
N GLU A 46 -50.28 -10.78 -9.21
CA GLU A 46 -50.12 -11.85 -10.20
C GLU A 46 -50.88 -11.56 -11.51
N THR A 47 -50.44 -12.26 -12.57
CA THR A 47 -51.22 -12.90 -13.65
C THR A 47 -52.63 -12.37 -14.00
N ASP A 48 -52.85 -12.11 -15.29
CA ASP A 48 -54.08 -12.58 -15.95
C ASP A 48 -53.85 -13.00 -17.43
N ARG A 49 -54.73 -13.84 -17.97
CA ARG A 49 -54.69 -14.39 -19.35
C ARG A 49 -55.91 -13.93 -20.15
N SER A 50 -55.70 -13.38 -21.35
CA SER A 50 -56.77 -13.18 -22.34
C SER A 50 -56.93 -14.38 -23.26
N THR A 51 -58.17 -14.70 -23.67
CA THR A 51 -58.50 -15.78 -24.62
C THR A 51 -59.71 -15.41 -25.49
N SER A 52 -59.53 -15.29 -26.81
CA SER A 52 -60.58 -15.10 -27.82
C SER A 52 -59.98 -15.12 -29.24
N VAL A 53 -60.60 -15.56 -30.34
CA VAL A 53 -61.77 -16.44 -30.58
C VAL A 53 -61.67 -16.98 -32.04
N LYS A 54 -62.36 -18.08 -32.40
CA LYS A 54 -62.44 -18.64 -33.78
C LYS A 54 -63.76 -18.24 -34.48
N PRO A 55 -63.80 -18.15 -35.83
CA PRO A 55 -64.24 -19.27 -36.70
C PRO A 55 -63.43 -19.33 -38.05
N PHE A 56 -63.66 -20.18 -39.08
CA PHE A 56 -64.82 -20.99 -39.55
C PHE A 56 -64.39 -22.39 -40.13
N ARG A 57 -65.32 -23.16 -40.71
CA ARG A 57 -65.15 -24.53 -41.31
C ARG A 57 -65.53 -24.59 -42.81
N ILE A 58 -64.97 -25.57 -43.54
CA ILE A 58 -65.42 -26.30 -44.76
C ILE A 58 -64.43 -27.52 -44.91
N LEU A 59 -64.81 -28.81 -44.95
CA LEU A 59 -65.37 -29.65 -46.05
C LEU A 59 -64.47 -29.73 -47.31
N GLN A 60 -64.16 -30.88 -47.96
CA GLN A 60 -64.31 -32.35 -47.73
C GLN A 60 -63.21 -33.05 -48.61
N ARG A 61 -62.99 -34.36 -48.86
CA ARG A 61 -63.61 -35.69 -48.58
C ARG A 61 -62.48 -36.79 -48.53
N GLU A 62 -62.85 -38.07 -48.58
CA GLU A 62 -62.06 -39.32 -48.55
C GLU A 62 -60.90 -39.47 -49.57
N GLY A 63 -59.92 -40.33 -49.23
CA GLY A 63 -58.89 -40.87 -50.14
C GLY A 63 -58.06 -41.95 -49.41
N ALA A 64 -57.98 -43.17 -49.95
CA ALA A 64 -57.63 -44.37 -49.19
C ALA A 64 -56.17 -44.88 -49.34
N ALA A 65 -55.88 -45.90 -48.52
CA ALA A 65 -54.84 -46.93 -48.66
C ALA A 65 -53.41 -46.68 -48.15
N SER A 66 -52.89 -47.71 -47.49
CA SER A 66 -51.52 -47.90 -47.01
C SER A 66 -50.70 -48.75 -47.98
N SER A 67 -49.36 -48.67 -47.90
CA SER A 67 -48.49 -49.85 -48.01
C SER A 67 -47.08 -49.57 -47.45
N PHE A 68 -46.27 -50.63 -47.37
CA PHE A 68 -44.94 -50.69 -46.75
C PHE A 68 -43.88 -51.14 -47.77
N SER A 69 -42.58 -51.08 -47.40
CA SER A 69 -41.41 -51.46 -48.25
C SER A 69 -41.09 -50.45 -49.38
N LYS A 70 -39.86 -50.35 -49.91
CA LYS A 70 -38.71 -51.27 -49.87
C LYS A 70 -37.35 -50.54 -49.88
N GLU A 71 -36.27 -51.29 -49.68
CA GLU A 71 -34.88 -50.84 -49.51
C GLU A 71 -34.12 -50.54 -50.83
N LYS A 72 -32.99 -49.81 -50.71
CA LYS A 72 -31.94 -49.48 -51.72
C LYS A 72 -32.29 -48.31 -52.66
N SER A 73 -31.31 -47.50 -53.12
CA SER A 73 -29.85 -47.70 -53.21
C SER A 73 -28.98 -46.58 -52.59
N LEU A 74 -27.71 -46.91 -52.33
CA LEU A 74 -26.73 -46.01 -51.70
C LEU A 74 -26.04 -45.09 -52.74
N ALA A 75 -26.35 -43.80 -52.72
CA ALA A 75 -25.76 -42.81 -53.62
C ALA A 75 -24.60 -42.01 -52.98
N SER A 76 -23.37 -42.26 -53.44
CA SER A 76 -22.23 -41.32 -53.63
C SER A 76 -21.88 -40.22 -52.59
N THR A 77 -22.36 -40.29 -51.34
CA THR A 77 -22.31 -39.18 -50.36
C THR A 77 -21.13 -39.23 -49.36
N THR A 78 -19.92 -39.56 -49.83
CA THR A 78 -18.72 -39.74 -48.98
C THR A 78 -17.62 -38.68 -49.11
N SER A 79 -17.77 -37.71 -50.02
CA SER A 79 -16.81 -36.59 -50.18
C SER A 79 -17.20 -35.35 -49.35
N VAL A 80 -18.40 -34.81 -49.58
CA VAL A 80 -18.88 -33.54 -49.01
C VAL A 80 -18.91 -33.56 -47.47
N SER A 81 -19.33 -34.69 -46.87
CA SER A 81 -19.33 -34.87 -45.41
C SER A 81 -17.92 -34.79 -44.80
N LYS A 82 -16.91 -35.36 -45.46
CA LYS A 82 -15.50 -35.29 -45.03
C LYS A 82 -14.91 -33.89 -45.22
N GLN A 83 -15.31 -33.18 -46.27
CA GLN A 83 -14.90 -31.79 -46.50
C GLN A 83 -15.52 -30.84 -45.46
N CYS A 84 -16.82 -31.00 -45.15
CA CYS A 84 -17.52 -30.23 -44.12
C CYS A 84 -16.93 -30.49 -42.71
N LEU A 85 -16.65 -31.76 -42.37
CA LEU A 85 -16.00 -32.11 -41.10
C LEU A 85 -14.60 -31.47 -40.97
N ARG A 86 -13.79 -31.49 -42.04
CA ARG A 86 -12.49 -30.81 -42.07
C ARG A 86 -12.63 -29.30 -41.89
N ALA A 87 -13.59 -28.66 -42.57
CA ALA A 87 -13.85 -27.22 -42.41
C ALA A 87 -14.26 -26.87 -40.97
N SER A 88 -15.11 -27.69 -40.35
CA SER A 88 -15.52 -27.54 -38.95
C SER A 88 -14.34 -27.67 -37.96
N ILE A 89 -13.45 -28.65 -38.16
CA ILE A 89 -12.24 -28.83 -37.35
C ILE A 89 -11.29 -27.63 -37.51
N CYS A 90 -11.09 -27.12 -38.73
CA CYS A 90 -10.30 -25.91 -38.97
C CYS A 90 -10.92 -24.68 -38.29
N LEU A 91 -12.24 -24.47 -38.42
CA LEU A 91 -12.95 -23.35 -37.80
C LEU A 91 -12.86 -23.41 -36.26
N SER A 92 -13.05 -24.58 -35.68
CA SER A 92 -12.86 -24.82 -34.24
C SER A 92 -11.42 -24.51 -33.79
N SER A 93 -10.43 -24.90 -34.60
CA SER A 93 -9.01 -24.62 -34.34
C SER A 93 -8.70 -23.11 -34.41
N PHE A 94 -9.28 -22.37 -35.36
CA PHE A 94 -9.16 -20.91 -35.41
C PHE A 94 -9.86 -20.21 -34.23
N ILE A 95 -11.01 -20.72 -33.78
CA ILE A 95 -11.70 -20.20 -32.58
C ILE A 95 -10.86 -20.45 -31.32
N LEU A 96 -10.32 -21.66 -31.15
CA LEU A 96 -9.44 -22.00 -30.03
C LEU A 96 -8.15 -21.17 -30.04
N LEU A 97 -7.54 -20.95 -31.21
CA LEU A 97 -6.38 -20.07 -31.35
C LEU A 97 -6.73 -18.61 -31.03
N GLY A 98 -7.89 -18.11 -31.47
CA GLY A 98 -8.38 -16.78 -31.14
C GLY A 98 -8.63 -16.60 -29.64
N LEU A 99 -9.24 -17.59 -28.98
CA LEU A 99 -9.45 -17.61 -27.53
C LEU A 99 -8.12 -17.70 -26.77
N PHE A 100 -7.15 -18.47 -27.26
CA PHE A 100 -5.80 -18.55 -26.69
C PHE A 100 -5.07 -17.20 -26.78
N ILE A 101 -5.04 -16.58 -27.97
CA ILE A 101 -4.45 -15.25 -28.18
C ILE A 101 -5.17 -14.20 -27.32
N TYR A 102 -6.51 -14.24 -27.22
CA TYR A 102 -7.28 -13.36 -26.36
C TYR A 102 -6.93 -13.56 -24.87
N GLY A 103 -6.82 -14.80 -24.40
CA GLY A 103 -6.38 -15.16 -23.06
C GLY A 103 -4.95 -14.66 -22.77
N CYS A 104 -4.01 -14.89 -23.68
CA CYS A 104 -2.66 -14.32 -23.62
C CYS A 104 -2.68 -12.79 -23.59
N SER A 105 -3.58 -12.13 -24.33
CA SER A 105 -3.72 -10.67 -24.32
C SER A 105 -4.29 -10.13 -23.00
N ILE A 106 -5.11 -10.91 -22.29
CA ILE A 106 -5.61 -10.58 -20.95
C ILE A 106 -4.51 -10.83 -19.92
N TYR A 107 -3.77 -11.93 -20.05
CA TYR A 107 -2.63 -12.25 -19.18
C TYR A 107 -1.53 -11.19 -19.28
N TYR A 108 -1.10 -10.82 -20.50
CA TYR A 108 -0.14 -9.74 -20.72
C TYR A 108 -0.68 -8.39 -20.22
N ARG A 109 -1.94 -8.04 -20.50
CA ARG A 109 -2.52 -6.78 -19.98
C ARG A 109 -2.54 -6.75 -18.46
N ARG A 110 -2.90 -7.85 -17.78
CA ARG A 110 -2.83 -7.95 -16.31
C ARG A 110 -1.39 -7.89 -15.78
N SER A 111 -0.47 -8.61 -16.41
CA SER A 111 0.95 -8.63 -16.00
C SER A 111 1.62 -7.26 -16.18
N CYS A 112 1.28 -6.52 -17.23
CA CYS A 112 1.72 -5.13 -17.43
C CYS A 112 0.94 -4.10 -16.58
N GLN A 113 -0.27 -4.43 -16.11
CA GLN A 113 -1.04 -3.62 -15.16
C GLN A 113 -0.57 -3.78 -13.70
N ASN A 114 0.29 -4.76 -13.41
CA ASN A 114 1.07 -4.81 -12.17
C ASN A 114 2.15 -3.70 -12.19
N GLY A 115 1.70 -2.44 -12.07
CA GLY A 115 2.57 -1.27 -12.10
C GLY A 115 3.68 -1.36 -11.06
N THR A 116 4.89 -0.96 -11.44
CA THR A 116 6.10 -1.11 -10.61
C THR A 116 5.98 -0.31 -9.33
N THR A 117 5.54 -0.99 -8.26
CA THR A 117 5.38 -0.41 -6.94
C THR A 117 6.77 -0.16 -6.36
N LYS A 118 7.04 1.08 -5.96
CA LYS A 118 8.32 1.52 -5.38
C LYS A 118 8.11 1.90 -3.93
N TYR A 119 9.10 1.61 -3.10
CA TYR A 119 9.06 1.91 -1.67
C TYR A 119 10.18 2.89 -1.30
N TYR A 120 9.87 3.79 -0.38
CA TYR A 120 10.73 4.87 0.06
C TYR A 120 10.74 4.90 1.58
N VAL A 121 11.93 4.92 2.19
CA VAL A 121 12.11 5.03 3.64
C VAL A 121 12.84 6.34 3.92
N ILE A 122 12.25 7.21 4.72
CA ILE A 122 12.84 8.51 5.08
C ILE A 122 13.05 8.54 6.60
N LEU A 123 14.29 8.73 7.01
CA LEU A 123 14.69 9.01 8.38
C LEU A 123 14.81 10.53 8.59
N ASP A 124 13.84 11.10 9.32
CA ASP A 124 13.85 12.50 9.73
C ASP A 124 14.61 12.60 11.07
N CYS A 125 15.79 13.22 11.03
CA CYS A 125 16.69 13.34 12.18
C CYS A 125 16.54 14.72 12.83
N GLY A 126 15.47 14.87 13.61
CA GLY A 126 15.16 16.07 14.37
C GLY A 126 16.04 16.30 15.60
N SER A 127 15.75 17.39 16.32
CA SER A 127 16.41 17.75 17.58
C SER A 127 16.07 16.78 18.72
N THR A 128 14.79 16.52 18.97
CA THR A 128 14.36 15.65 20.09
C THR A 128 14.69 14.17 19.85
N GLY A 129 14.48 13.69 18.62
CA GLY A 129 14.56 12.28 18.25
C GLY A 129 14.56 12.09 16.72
N THR A 130 14.79 10.85 16.30
CA THR A 130 14.79 10.44 14.89
C THR A 130 13.52 9.68 14.56
N ARG A 131 12.80 10.07 13.51
CA ARG A 131 11.53 9.45 13.07
C ARG A 131 11.76 8.62 11.81
N VAL A 132 11.00 7.54 11.64
CA VAL A 132 10.97 6.78 10.38
C VAL A 132 9.59 6.86 9.73
N ASN A 133 9.59 7.24 8.45
CA ASN A 133 8.41 7.24 7.59
C ASN A 133 8.65 6.28 6.44
N VAL A 134 7.66 5.46 6.09
CA VAL A 134 7.70 4.56 4.94
C VAL A 134 6.59 4.97 3.99
N TYR A 135 6.89 5.05 2.69
CA TYR A 135 5.91 5.35 1.67
C TYR A 135 5.95 4.32 0.54
N GLN A 136 4.77 4.00 0.03
CA GLN A 136 4.56 3.21 -1.18
C GLN A 136 4.12 4.14 -2.30
N SER A 137 4.87 4.18 -3.40
CA SER A 137 4.47 4.83 -4.65
C SER A 137 4.03 3.79 -5.67
N SER A 138 2.82 3.94 -6.18
CA SER A 138 2.25 3.11 -7.24
C SER A 138 2.03 3.97 -8.48
N LEU A 139 2.48 3.52 -9.66
CA LEU A 139 2.16 4.19 -10.91
C LEU A 139 0.65 4.07 -11.20
N VAL A 140 0.02 5.19 -11.57
CA VAL A 140 -1.42 5.27 -11.86
C VAL A 140 -1.59 5.88 -13.25
N GLN A 141 -2.43 5.27 -14.08
CA GLN A 141 -2.84 5.91 -15.33
C GLN A 141 -3.68 7.15 -14.98
N PRO A 142 -3.25 8.36 -15.39
CA PRO A 142 -3.98 9.58 -15.06
C PRO A 142 -5.38 9.51 -15.66
N LYS A 143 -6.40 9.75 -14.82
CA LYS A 143 -7.81 9.77 -15.26
C LYS A 143 -8.17 11.10 -15.93
N ASP A 144 -7.52 12.16 -15.47
CA ASP A 144 -7.47 13.49 -16.07
C ASP A 144 -5.98 13.88 -16.23
N ASP A 145 -5.65 14.73 -17.22
CA ASP A 145 -4.33 15.40 -17.31
C ASP A 145 -3.95 16.22 -16.07
N ARG A 146 -4.92 16.48 -15.19
CA ARG A 146 -4.74 17.16 -13.89
C ARG A 146 -4.08 16.28 -12.83
N SER A 147 -4.08 14.95 -13.01
CA SER A 147 -3.63 13.99 -11.98
C SER A 147 -2.17 13.57 -12.17
N LEU A 148 -1.41 13.53 -11.07
CA LEU A 148 -0.03 13.01 -11.09
C LEU A 148 -0.02 11.53 -11.49
N PRO A 149 0.97 11.05 -12.27
CA PRO A 149 1.04 9.67 -12.76
C PRO A 149 1.44 8.65 -11.66
N PHE A 150 1.38 9.04 -10.39
CA PHE A 150 1.71 8.20 -9.23
C PHE A 150 0.85 8.55 -8.01
N LEU A 151 0.44 7.51 -7.28
CA LEU A 151 -0.19 7.60 -5.97
C LEU A 151 0.82 7.22 -4.88
N LEU A 152 1.03 8.13 -3.93
CA LEU A 152 1.87 7.94 -2.76
C LEU A 152 0.99 7.63 -1.54
N LYS A 153 1.18 6.46 -0.92
CA LYS A 153 0.60 6.09 0.38
C LYS A 153 1.66 6.11 1.47
N SER A 154 1.30 6.52 2.68
CA SER A 154 2.10 6.25 3.89
C SER A 154 1.90 4.81 4.36
N LEU A 155 2.90 4.21 5.01
CA LEU A 155 2.84 2.87 5.57
C LEU A 155 3.26 2.83 7.06
N PRO A 156 2.57 2.05 7.92
CA PRO A 156 1.37 1.26 7.60
C PRO A 156 0.19 2.16 7.20
N GLU A 157 -0.61 1.68 6.23
CA GLU A 157 -1.90 2.30 5.93
C GLU A 157 -2.74 2.25 7.21
N GLU A 158 -3.23 3.41 7.66
CA GLU A 158 -3.54 3.64 9.08
C GLU A 158 -4.42 2.53 9.68
N PHE A 159 -3.92 1.87 10.72
CA PHE A 159 -4.67 0.83 11.43
C PHE A 159 -5.87 1.44 12.16
N GLN A 160 -6.98 1.52 11.44
CA GLN A 160 -8.33 1.66 11.97
C GLN A 160 -8.49 0.70 13.15
N GLN A 161 -8.53 1.27 14.36
CA GLN A 161 -8.60 0.58 15.65
C GLN A 161 -7.39 -0.31 16.02
N LYS A 162 -6.41 0.29 16.72
CA LYS A 162 -6.00 -0.19 18.05
C LYS A 162 -5.31 0.89 18.87
N SER A 163 -6.06 1.42 19.84
CA SER A 163 -5.61 2.50 20.73
C SER A 163 -4.84 1.96 21.94
N SER A 164 -3.51 1.99 21.90
CA SER A 164 -2.65 1.76 23.06
C SER A 164 -2.05 3.09 23.56
N VAL A 165 -2.89 3.88 24.25
CA VAL A 165 -2.50 5.20 24.77
C VAL A 165 -1.48 5.06 25.90
N LYS A 166 -0.20 5.33 25.60
CA LYS A 166 0.89 5.49 26.60
C LYS A 166 1.83 6.67 26.29
N SER A 167 1.44 7.60 25.42
CA SER A 167 2.18 8.84 25.16
C SER A 167 1.22 9.97 24.82
N GLY A 168 1.48 11.17 25.33
CA GLY A 168 0.75 12.40 25.00
C GLY A 168 1.12 12.95 23.61
N ARG A 169 1.14 12.09 22.59
CA ARG A 169 1.55 12.41 21.21
C ARG A 169 0.37 12.12 20.28
N ALA A 170 -0.09 13.14 19.56
CA ALA A 170 -1.37 13.14 18.83
C ALA A 170 -1.42 12.22 17.59
N TYR A 171 -0.33 11.53 17.26
CA TYR A 171 -0.22 10.66 16.09
C TYR A 171 0.72 9.49 16.39
N GLN A 172 0.37 8.29 15.91
CA GLN A 172 1.23 7.11 16.05
C GLN A 172 2.44 7.28 15.13
N ARG A 173 3.64 7.30 15.71
CA ARG A 173 4.90 7.55 15.00
C ARG A 173 6.01 6.70 15.58
N MET A 174 6.83 6.13 14.70
CA MET A 174 7.98 5.33 15.10
C MET A 174 9.21 6.22 15.18
N GLU A 175 9.81 6.28 16.37
CA GLU A 175 10.95 7.14 16.64
C GLU A 175 11.94 6.52 17.63
N THR A 176 13.16 7.06 17.65
CA THR A 176 14.14 6.84 18.71
C THR A 176 14.61 8.19 19.26
N GLU A 177 14.72 8.28 20.59
CA GLU A 177 15.31 9.42 21.30
C GLU A 177 16.62 8.95 21.97
N PRO A 178 17.64 9.82 22.09
CA PRO A 178 17.69 11.21 21.67
C PRO A 178 17.90 11.40 20.16
N GLY A 179 17.72 12.65 19.69
CA GLY A 179 18.12 13.06 18.33
C GLY A 179 19.62 12.88 18.11
N LEU A 180 20.00 12.51 16.87
CA LEU A 180 21.34 11.97 16.56
C LEU A 180 22.50 12.92 16.91
N HIS A 181 22.25 14.24 16.94
CA HIS A 181 23.26 15.24 17.32
C HIS A 181 23.80 15.05 18.75
N LYS A 182 23.09 14.34 19.63
CA LYS A 182 23.55 13.98 20.98
C LYS A 182 24.37 12.68 21.02
N LEU A 183 24.60 12.04 19.86
CA LEU A 183 25.33 10.78 19.68
C LEU A 183 26.61 10.98 18.85
N VAL A 184 27.05 12.24 18.67
CA VAL A 184 28.35 12.63 18.10
C VAL A 184 29.48 11.86 18.78
N ARG A 185 30.42 11.35 17.97
CA ARG A 185 31.55 10.49 18.36
C ARG A 185 31.16 9.15 19.05
N ASN A 186 29.87 8.81 19.13
CA ASN A 186 29.37 7.54 19.67
C ASN A 186 28.69 6.69 18.57
N GLY A 187 29.50 6.08 17.70
CA GLY A 187 28.99 5.29 16.56
C GLY A 187 28.14 4.08 16.98
N THR A 188 28.43 3.49 18.14
CA THR A 188 27.63 2.40 18.73
C THR A 188 26.24 2.91 19.14
N GLY A 189 26.14 4.05 19.81
CA GLY A 189 24.88 4.71 20.14
C GLY A 189 24.08 5.10 18.90
N LEU A 190 24.75 5.66 17.88
CA LEU A 190 24.14 5.99 16.58
C LEU A 190 23.53 4.75 15.91
N ALA A 191 24.25 3.61 15.95
CA ALA A 191 23.73 2.33 15.45
C ALA A 191 22.56 1.79 16.30
N PHE A 192 22.54 1.99 17.62
CA PHE A 192 21.41 1.64 18.46
C PHE A 192 20.17 2.52 18.22
N ALA A 193 20.33 3.79 17.82
CA ALA A 193 19.22 4.65 17.44
C ALA A 193 18.65 4.31 16.04
N ILE A 194 19.50 4.05 15.05
CA ILE A 194 19.08 3.83 13.66
C ILE A 194 18.54 2.41 13.40
N LYS A 195 19.19 1.36 13.95
CA LYS A 195 18.83 -0.04 13.62
C LYS A 195 17.39 -0.45 13.99
N PRO A 196 16.78 0.00 15.12
CA PRO A 196 15.37 -0.29 15.41
C PRO A 196 14.40 0.29 14.39
N LEU A 197 14.69 1.48 13.86
CA LEU A 197 13.88 2.15 12.85
C LEU A 197 13.89 1.39 11.51
N LEU A 198 15.09 0.96 11.07
CA LEU A 198 15.24 0.10 9.89
C LEU A 198 14.48 -1.23 10.06
N LYS A 199 14.64 -1.90 11.21
CA LYS A 199 13.93 -3.15 11.54
C LYS A 199 12.40 -3.01 11.67
N TRP A 200 11.89 -1.79 11.79
CA TRP A 200 10.45 -1.53 11.72
C TRP A 200 10.01 -1.28 10.28
N ALA A 201 10.79 -0.51 9.50
CA ALA A 201 10.52 -0.26 8.09
C ALA A 201 10.55 -1.56 7.25
N GLU A 202 11.46 -2.48 7.55
CA GLU A 202 11.49 -3.83 6.96
C GLU A 202 10.14 -4.54 7.13
N LYS A 203 9.47 -4.42 8.28
CA LYS A 203 8.16 -5.04 8.52
C LYS A 203 7.00 -4.40 7.75
N GLN A 204 7.18 -3.21 7.18
CA GLN A 204 6.16 -2.54 6.36
C GLN A 204 6.29 -2.84 4.87
N ILE A 205 7.43 -3.39 4.42
CA ILE A 205 7.80 -3.52 3.01
C ILE A 205 7.88 -5.02 2.66
N PRO A 206 7.34 -5.48 1.52
CA PRO A 206 7.52 -6.86 1.09
C PRO A 206 9.00 -7.21 0.87
N ASN A 207 9.45 -8.37 1.38
CA ASN A 207 10.86 -8.82 1.30
C ASN A 207 11.49 -8.69 -0.11
N HIS A 208 10.72 -8.93 -1.18
CA HIS A 208 11.20 -8.84 -2.56
C HIS A 208 11.52 -7.40 -3.01
N ALA A 209 10.94 -6.39 -2.35
CA ALA A 209 11.10 -4.98 -2.68
C ALA A 209 12.25 -4.31 -1.90
N TYR A 210 12.87 -4.98 -0.93
CA TYR A 210 13.96 -4.39 -0.13
C TYR A 210 15.10 -3.85 -1.02
N LYS A 211 15.53 -4.62 -2.02
CA LYS A 211 16.64 -4.24 -2.93
C LYS A 211 16.25 -3.25 -4.03
N SER A 212 14.98 -2.81 -4.09
CA SER A 212 14.50 -1.69 -4.90
C SER A 212 13.94 -0.53 -4.07
N THR A 213 14.01 -0.62 -2.73
CA THR A 213 13.59 0.43 -1.80
C THR A 213 14.68 1.48 -1.64
N SER A 214 14.35 2.76 -1.81
CA SER A 214 15.27 3.87 -1.58
C SER A 214 15.21 4.36 -0.12
N LEU A 215 16.36 4.45 0.55
CA LEU A 215 16.51 4.86 1.95
C LEU A 215 17.26 6.20 2.05
N PHE A 216 16.60 7.20 2.63
CA PHE A 216 17.10 8.55 2.83
C PHE A 216 17.25 8.86 4.32
N LEU A 217 18.21 9.71 4.67
CA LEU A 217 18.32 10.32 5.98
C LEU A 217 18.51 11.83 5.80
N TYR A 218 17.53 12.59 6.28
CA TYR A 218 17.54 14.04 6.25
C TYR A 218 17.59 14.59 7.68
N ALA A 219 18.66 15.33 7.99
CA ALA A 219 18.88 15.90 9.31
C ALA A 219 18.57 17.40 9.33
N THR A 220 17.83 17.84 10.36
CA THR A 220 17.27 19.20 10.41
C THR A 220 18.02 20.06 11.43
N ALA A 221 17.32 21.03 12.05
CA ALA A 221 17.90 22.04 12.95
C ALA A 221 18.73 21.51 14.14
N GLY A 222 18.61 20.23 14.49
CA GLY A 222 19.44 19.60 15.53
C GLY A 222 20.88 19.33 15.08
N VAL A 223 21.07 18.85 13.85
CA VAL A 223 22.42 18.57 13.30
C VAL A 223 23.02 19.82 12.65
N ARG A 224 22.19 20.74 12.11
CA ARG A 224 22.59 22.08 11.62
C ARG A 224 23.30 22.96 12.67
N ARG A 225 23.29 22.59 13.95
CA ARG A 225 23.90 23.33 15.07
C ARG A 225 25.21 22.71 15.61
N LEU A 226 25.68 21.61 15.00
CA LEU A 226 26.99 21.04 15.31
C LEU A 226 28.11 21.80 14.58
N PRO A 227 29.36 21.77 15.09
CA PRO A 227 30.54 22.09 14.29
C PRO A 227 30.63 21.18 13.07
N ASP A 228 31.14 21.69 11.95
CA ASP A 228 31.15 21.00 10.65
C ASP A 228 31.71 19.58 10.75
N SER A 229 32.87 19.40 11.39
CA SER A 229 33.54 18.11 11.55
C SER A 229 32.77 17.07 12.38
N ASP A 230 31.98 17.51 13.37
CA ASP A 230 31.09 16.63 14.13
C ASP A 230 29.83 16.27 13.34
N SER A 231 29.39 17.17 12.47
CA SER A 231 28.26 16.94 11.54
C SER A 231 28.66 15.97 10.41
N GLU A 232 29.85 16.13 9.83
CA GLU A 232 30.43 15.23 8.83
C GLU A 232 30.66 13.84 9.39
N TRP A 233 31.27 13.74 10.59
CA TRP A 233 31.45 12.48 11.30
C TRP A 233 30.11 11.75 11.51
N LEU A 234 29.06 12.50 11.89
CA LEU A 234 27.72 11.95 12.12
C LEU A 234 27.11 11.42 10.82
N LEU A 235 27.16 12.18 9.73
CA LEU A 235 26.63 11.77 8.42
C LEU A 235 27.40 10.57 7.85
N GLU A 236 28.73 10.55 7.92
CA GLU A 236 29.56 9.44 7.43
C GLU A 236 29.33 8.15 8.22
N THR A 237 29.19 8.27 9.55
CA THR A 237 28.87 7.14 10.43
C THR A 237 27.43 6.65 10.18
N ALA A 238 26.48 7.56 10.00
CA ALA A 238 25.09 7.22 9.66
C ALA A 238 25.01 6.51 8.30
N TRP A 239 25.61 7.06 7.25
CA TRP A 239 25.71 6.40 5.94
C TRP A 239 26.34 5.01 6.05
N SER A 240 27.39 4.87 6.87
CA SER A 240 28.03 3.58 7.12
C SER A 240 27.16 2.56 7.87
N ILE A 241 26.11 3.00 8.57
CA ILE A 241 25.06 2.11 9.10
C ILE A 241 24.02 1.80 8.02
N LEU A 242 23.57 2.81 7.26
CA LEU A 242 22.47 2.70 6.29
C LEU A 242 22.84 1.89 5.05
N LYS A 243 24.08 2.01 4.55
CA LYS A 243 24.61 1.23 3.40
C LYS A 243 24.71 -0.28 3.67
N ASN A 244 24.68 -0.67 4.96
CA ASN A 244 24.68 -2.06 5.42
C ASN A 244 23.26 -2.56 5.79
N SER A 245 22.21 -1.86 5.37
CA SER A 245 20.81 -2.26 5.59
C SER A 245 20.26 -3.16 4.47
N SER A 246 19.01 -3.61 4.61
CA SER A 246 18.30 -4.30 3.53
C SER A 246 18.04 -3.41 2.31
N PHE A 247 17.97 -2.08 2.49
CA PHE A 247 17.55 -1.10 1.49
C PHE A 247 18.72 -0.46 0.72
N VAL A 248 18.42 0.24 -0.38
CA VAL A 248 19.41 0.98 -1.19
C VAL A 248 19.58 2.39 -0.61
N CYS A 249 20.81 2.76 -0.24
CA CYS A 249 21.14 4.07 0.32
C CYS A 249 22.44 4.60 -0.30
N HIS A 250 22.35 5.74 -1.00
CA HIS A 250 23.50 6.45 -1.55
C HIS A 250 23.99 7.53 -0.57
N LYS A 251 25.24 8.00 -0.71
CA LYS A 251 25.85 8.91 0.28
C LYS A 251 25.20 10.29 0.25
N GLU A 252 24.87 10.78 -0.94
CA GLU A 252 24.13 12.01 -1.22
C GLU A 252 22.67 12.00 -0.70
N TRP A 253 22.15 10.83 -0.29
CA TRP A 253 20.83 10.69 0.36
C TRP A 253 20.91 10.77 1.89
N VAL A 254 22.12 10.90 2.45
CA VAL A 254 22.40 11.05 3.89
C VAL A 254 22.96 12.45 4.11
N LYS A 255 22.07 13.44 4.24
CA LYS A 255 22.44 14.86 4.27
C LYS A 255 21.72 15.65 5.36
N ILE A 256 22.32 16.77 5.72
CA ILE A 256 21.63 17.86 6.42
C ILE A 256 20.77 18.61 5.40
N ILE A 257 19.54 18.99 5.78
CA ILE A 257 18.69 19.87 4.97
C ILE A 257 18.62 21.27 5.58
N SER A 258 18.69 22.28 4.73
CA SER A 258 18.45 23.67 5.08
C SER A 258 17.00 23.91 5.47
N GLY A 259 16.73 24.98 6.24
CA GLY A 259 15.34 25.38 6.55
C GLY A 259 14.53 25.76 5.31
N MET A 260 15.20 26.12 4.20
CA MET A 260 14.57 26.41 2.92
C MET A 260 14.12 25.11 2.20
N GLU A 261 14.96 24.08 2.18
CA GLU A 261 14.55 22.73 1.71
C GLU A 261 13.43 22.15 2.57
N GLU A 262 13.52 22.30 3.89
CA GLU A 262 12.51 21.86 4.86
C GLU A 262 11.15 22.53 4.56
N ALA A 263 11.13 23.85 4.31
CA ALA A 263 9.94 24.58 3.88
C ALA A 263 9.44 24.16 2.47
N TYR A 264 10.34 23.93 1.50
CA TYR A 264 9.94 23.45 0.16
C TYR A 264 9.33 22.04 0.22
N TYR A 265 9.87 21.13 1.03
CA TYR A 265 9.31 19.80 1.21
C TYR A 265 7.96 19.84 1.95
N GLY A 266 7.79 20.73 2.94
CA GLY A 266 6.50 20.99 3.60
C GLY A 266 5.44 21.53 2.65
N TRP A 267 5.80 22.51 1.80
CA TRP A 267 4.93 23.03 0.75
C TRP A 267 4.57 21.96 -0.29
N LEU A 268 5.53 21.12 -0.70
CA LEU A 268 5.31 20.02 -1.63
C LEU A 268 4.34 18.98 -1.06
N ALA A 269 4.52 18.57 0.21
CA ALA A 269 3.64 17.63 0.89
C ALA A 269 2.21 18.17 1.03
N LEU A 270 2.06 19.45 1.40
CA LEU A 270 0.76 20.13 1.45
C LEU A 270 0.05 20.12 0.09
N ASN A 271 0.74 20.54 -0.97
CA ASN A 271 0.12 20.65 -2.29
C ASN A 271 -0.10 19.29 -2.98
N TYR A 272 0.67 18.26 -2.62
CA TYR A 272 0.36 16.86 -2.95
C TYR A 272 -0.95 16.42 -2.28
N HIS A 273 -1.04 16.55 -0.95
CA HIS A 273 -2.20 16.12 -0.17
C HIS A 273 -3.48 16.89 -0.55
N ARG A 274 -3.37 18.16 -0.95
CA ARG A 274 -4.49 18.97 -1.47
C ARG A 274 -4.87 18.65 -2.92
N GLY A 275 -4.12 17.80 -3.63
CA GLY A 275 -4.42 17.40 -5.01
C GLY A 275 -4.31 18.54 -6.04
N VAL A 276 -3.50 19.57 -5.76
CA VAL A 276 -3.32 20.75 -6.64
C VAL A 276 -1.99 20.74 -7.41
N MET A 277 -1.15 19.72 -7.21
CA MET A 277 0.00 19.49 -8.09
C MET A 277 -0.41 18.71 -9.34
N GLY A 278 -0.14 19.30 -10.51
CA GLY A 278 -0.41 18.77 -11.84
C GLY A 278 -0.11 19.85 -12.89
N SER A 279 0.00 19.48 -14.17
CA SER A 279 0.36 20.41 -15.25
C SER A 279 -0.69 21.46 -15.59
N LEU A 280 -1.95 21.24 -15.16
CA LEU A 280 -3.14 21.97 -15.61
C LEU A 280 -4.04 22.47 -14.46
N SER A 281 -3.45 22.78 -13.30
CA SER A 281 -4.21 23.46 -12.23
C SER A 281 -4.42 24.94 -12.58
N THR A 282 -5.65 25.30 -12.96
CA THR A 282 -6.10 26.71 -13.03
C THR A 282 -6.32 27.35 -11.67
N LYS A 283 -6.15 26.58 -10.58
CA LYS A 283 -6.20 27.04 -9.19
C LYS A 283 -4.79 27.25 -8.67
N GLY A 284 -4.56 28.37 -7.97
CA GLY A 284 -3.31 28.63 -7.26
C GLY A 284 -3.01 27.55 -6.21
N THR A 285 -1.72 27.35 -5.94
CA THR A 285 -1.23 26.46 -4.89
C THR A 285 -1.46 27.05 -3.50
N PHE A 286 -1.52 26.19 -2.48
CA PHE A 286 -1.59 26.63 -1.10
C PHE A 286 -0.21 27.08 -0.62
N GLY A 287 -0.16 28.25 0.02
CA GLY A 287 0.98 28.64 0.83
C GLY A 287 1.13 27.71 2.04
N SER A 288 2.37 27.52 2.49
CA SER A 288 2.69 26.77 3.71
C SER A 288 3.49 27.67 4.65
N LEU A 289 3.18 27.60 5.93
CA LEU A 289 3.91 28.25 7.02
C LEU A 289 4.07 27.23 8.13
N ASP A 290 5.32 26.89 8.46
CA ASP A 290 5.65 26.03 9.59
C ASP A 290 6.42 26.85 10.63
N LEU A 291 6.04 26.69 11.90
CA LEU A 291 6.65 27.36 13.06
C LEU A 291 7.29 26.29 13.94
N GLY A 292 8.23 25.54 13.36
CA GLY A 292 8.95 24.48 14.04
C GLY A 292 9.75 24.98 15.25
N GLY A 293 9.69 24.23 16.36
CA GLY A 293 10.39 24.53 17.62
C GLY A 293 11.90 24.29 17.56
N SER A 294 12.61 25.07 16.74
CA SER A 294 14.06 25.03 16.57
C SER A 294 14.81 25.78 17.67
#